data_AF-A0A2U1T0T7-F1
#
_entry.id   AF-A0A2U1T0T7-F1
#
_cell.length_a   1.000
_cell.length_b   1.000
_cell.length_c   1.000
_cell.angle_alpha   90.00
_cell.angle_beta   90.00
_cell.angle_gamma   90.00
#
_symmetry.space_group_name_H-M   'P 1'
#
loop_
_entity.id
_entity.type
_entity.pdbx_description
1 polymer ?
#
loop_
_entity_poly.entity_id
_entity_poly.type
_entity_poly.pdbx_seq_one_letter_code
_entity_poly.pdbx_strand_id
1 'polypeptide(L)'
;MSAQRLAAKAQPGSVVRWDRLEKAAFSDHPSVLAELEGVRRSPQSTKPRWQLVLAVPIVLAMGFSMLLPILGVSAIAVGRFQNYEAPPEEMIPLAGLFYLSTAIALLAWIVIWFMGDRRRSGVALTFSVMTVVLGALTGITMSERGTESSVASWESWIVPVVAAIGLAAVLAMLQLFARSKKSGASLDQSSGLPPNKLAELKARRDAVSDLAETDRLAIKRDLDAAVSDLEQRGLVTAADAERARGTELGGLALRMGSSSATSPSR
;
A
#
# COMPACT_ATOMS: atom_id res chain seq x y z
N MET A 1 0.18 20.88 30.67
CA MET A 1 0.99 21.89 29.93
C MET A 1 0.15 22.33 28.73
N SER A 2 -0.45 23.53 28.77
CA SER A 2 -1.45 23.96 27.77
C SER A 2 -0.89 24.17 26.36
N ALA A 3 -1.75 24.09 25.34
CA ALA A 3 -1.41 24.31 23.95
C ALA A 3 -0.90 25.73 23.71
N GLN A 4 -1.47 26.73 24.38
CA GLN A 4 -1.03 28.11 24.30
C GLN A 4 0.43 28.28 24.77
N ARG A 5 0.84 27.61 25.86
CA ARG A 5 2.24 27.64 26.33
C ARG A 5 3.20 26.97 25.35
N LEU A 6 2.73 25.99 24.60
CA LEU A 6 3.52 25.33 23.56
C LEU A 6 3.69 26.24 22.33
N ALA A 7 2.60 26.90 21.89
CA ALA A 7 2.64 27.87 20.79
C ALA A 7 3.59 29.05 21.09
N ALA A 8 3.55 29.58 22.32
CA ALA A 8 4.44 30.66 22.76
C ALA A 8 5.94 30.29 22.63
N LYS A 9 6.29 29.01 22.74
CA LYS A 9 7.67 28.51 22.62
C LYS A 9 8.11 28.23 21.18
N ALA A 10 7.21 28.26 20.20
CA ALA A 10 7.55 28.06 18.79
C ALA A 10 8.45 29.21 18.29
N GLN A 11 9.46 28.90 17.49
CA GLN A 11 10.37 29.90 16.93
C GLN A 11 9.97 30.27 15.49
N PRO A 12 10.18 31.52 15.06
CA PRO A 12 10.07 31.90 13.64
C PRO A 12 10.86 30.95 12.74
N GLY A 13 10.21 30.40 11.71
CA GLY A 13 10.82 29.43 10.78
C GLY A 13 10.78 27.96 11.22
N SER A 14 10.26 27.65 12.42
CA SER A 14 10.03 26.27 12.84
C SER A 14 8.75 25.69 12.26
N VAL A 15 8.77 24.41 11.87
CA VAL A 15 7.58 23.69 11.40
C VAL A 15 6.61 23.50 12.56
N VAL A 16 5.38 23.99 12.41
CA VAL A 16 4.33 23.84 13.42
C VAL A 16 3.92 22.38 13.54
N ARG A 17 4.07 21.87 14.76
CA ARG A 17 3.75 20.49 15.13
C ARG A 17 2.35 20.41 15.71
N TRP A 18 1.36 20.35 14.82
CA TRP A 18 -0.07 20.22 15.17
C TRP A 18 -0.34 19.03 16.10
N ASP A 19 0.42 17.94 15.96
CA ASP A 19 0.38 16.76 16.84
C ASP A 19 0.71 17.09 18.30
N ARG A 20 1.72 17.94 18.52
CA ARG A 20 2.11 18.35 19.87
C ARG A 20 1.16 19.38 20.45
N LEU A 21 0.60 20.24 19.60
CA LEU A 21 -0.37 21.25 20.01
C LEU A 21 -1.65 20.59 20.54
N GLU A 22 -2.17 19.61 19.80
CA GLU A 22 -3.33 18.83 20.20
C GLU A 22 -3.07 18.06 21.50
N LYS A 23 -1.95 17.35 21.62
CA LYS A 23 -1.58 16.64 22.86
C LYS A 23 -1.41 17.58 24.06
N ALA A 24 -0.89 18.78 23.85
CA ALA A 24 -0.75 19.77 24.92
C ALA A 24 -2.14 20.26 25.41
N ALA A 25 -3.10 20.43 24.50
CA ALA A 25 -4.47 20.78 24.87
C ALA A 25 -5.17 19.69 25.71
N PHE A 26 -4.86 18.41 25.42
CA PHE A 26 -5.39 17.27 26.18
C PHE A 26 -4.51 16.86 27.39
N SER A 27 -3.53 17.68 27.81
CA SER A 27 -2.56 17.25 28.83
C SER A 27 -3.17 16.81 30.16
N ASP A 28 -4.35 17.35 30.47
CA ASP A 28 -5.03 17.16 31.75
C ASP A 28 -6.06 16.01 31.67
N HIS A 29 -6.20 15.36 30.50
CA HIS A 29 -7.13 14.26 30.22
C HIS A 29 -6.38 12.98 29.79
N PRO A 30 -5.84 12.20 30.74
CA PRO A 30 -5.00 11.03 30.44
C PRO A 30 -5.72 9.92 29.66
N SER A 31 -7.05 9.80 29.80
CA SER A 31 -7.87 8.85 29.02
C SER A 31 -7.86 9.18 27.53
N VAL A 32 -7.99 10.46 27.17
CA VAL A 32 -7.95 10.91 25.76
C VAL A 32 -6.52 10.89 25.22
N LEU A 33 -5.53 11.21 26.04
CA LEU A 33 -4.11 11.05 25.67
C LEU A 33 -3.75 9.61 25.37
N ALA A 34 -4.22 8.64 26.15
CA ALA A 34 -3.99 7.23 25.91
C ALA A 34 -4.50 6.81 24.53
N GLU A 35 -5.60 7.38 24.05
CA GLU A 35 -6.15 7.12 22.71
C GLU A 35 -5.39 7.88 21.61
N LEU A 36 -4.98 9.13 21.89
CA LEU A 36 -4.13 9.92 20.99
C LEU A 36 -2.73 9.31 20.81
N GLU A 37 -2.19 8.66 21.84
CA GLU A 37 -0.91 7.95 21.84
C GLU A 37 -1.03 6.49 21.38
N GLY A 38 -2.16 5.86 21.71
CA GLY A 38 -2.46 4.45 21.50
C GLY A 38 -2.52 4.03 20.04
N VAL A 39 -2.74 4.96 19.10
CA VAL A 39 -2.78 4.64 17.66
C VAL A 39 -1.42 4.71 16.96
N ARG A 40 -0.34 5.12 17.66
CA ARG A 40 1.03 4.81 17.19
C ARG A 40 1.43 3.35 17.46
N ARG A 41 0.65 2.61 18.25
CA ARG A 41 0.63 1.15 18.22
C ARG A 41 -0.36 0.69 17.15
N SER A 42 -0.04 0.94 15.87
CA SER A 42 -0.25 -0.17 14.93
C SER A 42 0.44 -1.37 15.59
N PRO A 43 -0.20 -2.55 15.71
CA PRO A 43 0.49 -3.71 16.21
C PRO A 43 1.66 -3.93 15.26
N GLN A 44 2.82 -3.42 15.64
CA GLN A 44 4.09 -3.88 15.14
C GLN A 44 4.14 -5.28 15.73
N SER A 45 3.46 -6.20 15.03
CA SER A 45 3.63 -7.62 15.25
C SER A 45 5.13 -7.79 15.15
N THR A 46 5.77 -7.93 16.30
CA THR A 46 7.09 -8.52 16.39
C THR A 46 6.87 -9.94 15.92
N LYS A 47 6.81 -10.09 14.59
CA LYS A 47 6.76 -11.39 13.94
C LYS A 47 7.94 -12.14 14.55
N PRO A 48 7.72 -13.29 15.21
CA PRO A 48 8.79 -14.00 15.90
C PRO A 48 9.96 -14.17 14.93
N ARG A 49 11.21 -13.96 15.38
CA ARG A 49 12.41 -13.99 14.52
C ARG A 49 12.47 -15.19 13.57
N TRP A 50 11.89 -16.33 13.98
CA TRP A 50 11.66 -17.52 13.16
C TRP A 50 10.84 -17.26 11.87
N GLN A 51 9.79 -16.44 11.92
CA GLN A 51 9.02 -16.04 10.73
C GLN A 51 9.87 -15.21 9.75
N LEU A 52 10.88 -14.48 10.24
CA LEU A 52 11.78 -13.73 9.37
C LEU A 52 12.74 -14.67 8.63
N VAL A 53 13.25 -15.69 9.32
CA VAL A 53 14.07 -16.76 8.72
C VAL A 53 13.29 -17.56 7.67
N LEU A 54 12.00 -17.82 7.90
CA LEU A 54 11.15 -18.47 6.89
C LEU A 54 10.74 -17.54 5.74
N ALA A 55 10.60 -16.23 5.99
CA ALA A 55 10.17 -15.27 4.97
C ALA A 55 11.23 -15.00 3.91
N VAL A 56 12.53 -14.99 4.29
CA VAL A 56 13.64 -14.73 3.36
C VAL A 56 13.69 -15.72 2.18
N PRO A 57 13.70 -17.05 2.37
CA PRO A 57 13.72 -17.99 1.25
C PRO A 57 12.44 -17.90 0.40
N ILE A 58 11.28 -17.61 1.00
CA ILE A 58 10.01 -17.44 0.26
C ILE A 58 10.09 -16.19 -0.63
N VAL A 59 10.60 -15.08 -0.12
CA VAL A 59 10.77 -13.84 -0.90
C VAL A 59 11.79 -14.02 -2.01
N LEU A 60 12.91 -14.72 -1.74
CA LEU A 60 13.91 -15.05 -2.76
C LEU A 60 13.34 -15.97 -3.83
N ALA A 61 12.60 -17.02 -3.45
CA ALA A 61 11.93 -17.92 -4.38
C ALA A 61 10.89 -17.18 -5.24
N MET A 62 10.12 -16.26 -4.64
CA MET A 62 9.19 -15.40 -5.37
C MET A 62 9.89 -14.41 -6.30
N GLY A 63 11.03 -13.85 -5.89
CA GLY A 63 11.84 -12.98 -6.74
C GLY A 63 12.42 -13.76 -7.92
N PHE A 64 12.95 -14.95 -7.67
CA PHE A 64 13.47 -15.84 -8.71
C PHE A 64 12.36 -16.30 -9.67
N SER A 65 11.15 -16.55 -9.16
CA SER A 65 10.03 -16.97 -10.00
C SER A 65 9.60 -15.91 -11.02
N MET A 66 10.00 -14.64 -10.82
CA MET A 66 9.76 -13.58 -11.81
C MET A 66 10.55 -13.75 -13.09
N LEU A 67 11.67 -14.46 -13.04
CA LEU A 67 12.51 -14.74 -14.20
C LEU A 67 12.00 -15.95 -15.00
N LEU A 68 11.18 -16.82 -14.40
CA LEU A 68 10.73 -18.07 -15.02
C LEU A 68 9.92 -17.87 -16.32
N PRO A 69 8.96 -16.92 -16.42
CA PRO A 69 8.25 -16.69 -17.68
C PRO A 69 9.17 -16.22 -18.80
N ILE A 70 10.21 -15.44 -18.45
CA ILE A 70 11.22 -14.96 -19.40
C ILE A 70 12.06 -16.16 -19.89
N LEU A 71 12.47 -17.03 -18.97
CA LEU A 71 13.18 -18.26 -19.30
C LEU A 71 12.32 -19.21 -20.16
N GLY A 72 11.03 -19.34 -19.86
CA GLY A 72 10.07 -20.14 -20.65
C GLY A 72 9.94 -19.66 -22.08
N VAL A 73 9.74 -18.35 -22.28
CA VAL A 73 9.74 -17.76 -23.63
C VAL A 73 11.09 -17.95 -24.31
N SER A 74 12.20 -17.73 -23.60
CA SER A 74 13.53 -17.86 -24.19
C SER A 74 13.84 -19.29 -24.66
N ALA A 75 13.43 -20.31 -23.90
CA ALA A 75 13.66 -21.70 -24.26
C ALA A 75 13.04 -22.04 -25.63
N ILE A 76 11.89 -21.45 -25.95
CA ILE A 76 11.21 -21.67 -27.22
C ILE A 76 11.66 -20.66 -28.29
N ALA A 77 11.97 -19.42 -27.93
CA ALA A 77 12.30 -18.36 -28.89
C ALA A 77 13.76 -18.39 -29.39
N VAL A 78 14.71 -18.95 -28.62
CA VAL A 78 16.16 -18.90 -28.91
C VAL A 78 16.51 -19.55 -30.25
N GLY A 79 15.76 -20.56 -30.69
CA GLY A 79 15.98 -21.19 -32.01
C GLY A 79 15.78 -20.25 -33.21
N ARG A 80 15.12 -19.09 -33.06
CA ARG A 80 14.97 -18.11 -34.15
C ARG A 80 16.14 -17.12 -34.28
N PHE A 81 17.04 -17.04 -33.27
CA PHE A 81 18.09 -16.01 -33.21
C PHE A 81 19.52 -16.56 -33.11
N GLN A 82 19.68 -17.85 -32.78
CA GLN A 82 21.00 -18.49 -32.72
C GLN A 82 21.13 -19.53 -33.84
N ASN A 83 22.33 -19.68 -34.41
CA ASN A 83 22.67 -20.72 -35.40
C ASN A 83 22.61 -22.16 -34.83
N TYR A 84 22.05 -22.34 -33.64
CA TYR A 84 21.85 -23.62 -32.97
C TYR A 84 20.36 -23.77 -32.66
N GLU A 85 19.67 -24.59 -33.45
CA GLU A 85 18.27 -24.89 -33.28
C GLU A 85 18.14 -26.10 -32.35
N ALA A 86 17.75 -25.86 -31.10
CA ALA A 86 17.55 -26.93 -30.14
C ALA A 86 16.26 -27.71 -30.46
N PRO A 87 16.24 -29.05 -30.23
CA PRO A 87 15.11 -29.89 -30.59
C PRO A 87 13.82 -29.47 -29.85
N PRO A 88 12.69 -29.30 -30.57
CA PRO A 88 11.39 -28.94 -29.97
C PRO A 88 10.93 -29.93 -28.88
N GLU A 89 11.33 -31.20 -29.01
CA GLU A 89 11.04 -32.29 -28.08
C GLU A 89 11.59 -32.03 -26.66
N GLU A 90 12.70 -31.29 -26.54
CA GLU A 90 13.29 -30.93 -25.25
C GLU A 90 12.80 -29.55 -24.76
N MET A 91 12.64 -28.61 -25.69
CA MET A 91 12.29 -27.22 -25.36
C MET A 91 10.84 -27.05 -24.91
N ILE A 92 9.91 -27.82 -25.48
CA ILE A 92 8.49 -27.78 -25.10
C ILE A 92 8.29 -28.23 -23.64
N PRO A 93 8.79 -29.40 -23.19
CA PRO A 93 8.71 -29.79 -21.78
C PRO A 93 9.38 -28.78 -20.84
N LEU A 94 10.55 -28.26 -21.21
CA LEU A 94 11.30 -27.33 -20.39
C LEU A 94 10.52 -26.03 -20.14
N ALA A 95 9.94 -25.46 -21.19
CA ALA A 95 9.07 -24.29 -21.04
C ALA A 95 7.82 -24.60 -20.19
N GLY A 96 7.23 -25.79 -20.37
CA GLY A 96 6.12 -26.25 -19.54
C GLY A 96 6.47 -26.29 -18.04
N LEU A 97 7.66 -26.77 -17.68
CA LEU A 97 8.15 -26.78 -16.29
C LEU A 97 8.36 -25.38 -15.71
N PHE A 98 8.87 -24.43 -16.51
CA PHE A 98 8.99 -23.03 -16.09
C PHE A 98 7.62 -22.39 -15.82
N TYR A 99 6.63 -22.66 -16.66
CA TYR A 99 5.27 -22.18 -16.46
C TYR A 99 4.53 -22.89 -15.32
N LEU A 100 4.79 -24.18 -15.08
CA LEU A 100 4.29 -24.90 -13.91
C LEU A 100 4.78 -24.24 -12.61
N SER A 101 6.09 -23.95 -12.55
CA SER A 101 6.71 -23.26 -11.41
C SER A 101 6.14 -21.85 -11.24
N THR A 102 5.89 -21.14 -12.35
CA THR A 102 5.22 -19.83 -12.36
C THR A 102 3.79 -19.92 -11.82
N ALA A 103 3.01 -20.94 -12.20
CA ALA A 103 1.65 -21.16 -11.72
C ALA A 103 1.62 -21.38 -10.20
N ILE A 104 2.55 -22.19 -9.67
CA ILE A 104 2.69 -22.40 -8.22
C ILE A 104 3.00 -21.07 -7.50
N ALA A 105 3.91 -20.27 -8.05
CA ALA A 105 4.23 -18.96 -7.49
C ALA A 105 3.01 -18.02 -7.50
N LEU A 106 2.27 -17.95 -8.61
CA LEU A 106 1.04 -17.15 -8.72
C LEU A 106 -0.02 -17.60 -7.71
N LEU A 107 -0.19 -18.91 -7.51
CA LEU A 107 -1.09 -19.45 -6.50
C LEU A 107 -0.70 -18.97 -5.09
N ALA A 108 0.59 -19.04 -4.75
CA ALA A 108 1.11 -18.52 -3.49
C ALA A 108 0.87 -17.01 -3.33
N TRP A 109 1.08 -16.23 -4.40
CA TRP A 109 0.77 -14.79 -4.41
C TRP A 109 -0.72 -14.52 -4.17
N ILE A 110 -1.62 -15.28 -4.78
CA ILE A 110 -3.06 -15.18 -4.56
C ILE A 110 -3.39 -15.45 -3.08
N VAL A 111 -2.86 -16.54 -2.50
CA VAL A 111 -3.07 -16.88 -1.08
C VAL A 111 -2.53 -15.78 -0.16
N ILE A 112 -1.30 -15.31 -0.38
CA ILE A 112 -0.71 -14.21 0.40
C ILE A 112 -1.54 -12.94 0.28
N TRP A 113 -2.06 -12.65 -0.91
CA TRP A 113 -2.93 -11.50 -1.13
C TRP A 113 -4.27 -11.61 -0.37
N PHE A 114 -4.82 -12.83 -0.24
CA PHE A 114 -6.00 -13.07 0.59
C PHE A 114 -5.73 -12.99 2.09
N MET A 115 -4.54 -13.41 2.55
CA MET A 115 -4.16 -13.42 3.97
C MET A 115 -3.61 -12.06 4.46
N GLY A 116 -3.13 -11.21 3.55
CA GLY A 116 -2.46 -9.95 3.86
C GLY A 116 -3.30 -8.69 3.63
N ASP A 117 -2.72 -7.53 3.95
CA ASP A 117 -3.33 -6.25 3.63
C ASP A 117 -3.26 -6.02 2.10
N ARG A 118 -4.43 -5.91 1.45
CA ARG A 118 -4.63 -5.72 -0.01
C ARG A 118 -4.02 -4.43 -0.57
N ARG A 119 -3.16 -3.75 0.19
CA ARG A 119 -2.54 -2.44 -0.08
C ARG A 119 -1.22 -2.52 -0.83
N ARG A 120 -0.58 -3.68 -0.90
CA ARG A 120 0.75 -3.81 -1.52
C ARG A 120 0.69 -4.82 -2.65
N SER A 121 0.80 -4.35 -3.90
CA SER A 121 1.61 -5.03 -4.92
C SER A 121 1.42 -4.43 -6.32
N GLY A 122 1.95 -3.23 -6.58
CA GLY A 122 2.19 -2.83 -7.98
C GLY A 122 3.01 -3.89 -8.72
N VAL A 123 3.95 -4.52 -8.00
CA VAL A 123 4.81 -5.62 -8.44
C VAL A 123 4.01 -6.87 -8.87
N ALA A 124 2.96 -7.27 -8.15
CA ALA A 124 2.17 -8.44 -8.54
C ALA A 124 1.36 -8.15 -9.80
N LEU A 125 0.80 -6.93 -9.94
CA LEU A 125 0.08 -6.56 -11.14
C LEU A 125 1.01 -6.61 -12.36
N THR A 126 2.21 -6.01 -12.26
CA THR A 126 3.21 -6.06 -13.33
C THR A 126 3.59 -7.50 -13.66
N PHE A 127 3.85 -8.33 -12.64
CA PHE A 127 4.18 -9.74 -12.84
C PHE A 127 3.04 -10.53 -13.48
N SER A 128 1.80 -10.33 -13.05
CA SER A 128 0.62 -10.94 -13.66
C SER A 128 0.46 -10.54 -15.12
N VAL A 129 0.52 -9.24 -15.44
CA VAL A 129 0.41 -8.76 -16.82
C VAL A 129 1.53 -9.33 -17.69
N MET A 130 2.77 -9.30 -17.20
CA MET A 130 3.92 -9.87 -17.90
C MET A 130 3.75 -11.37 -18.14
N THR A 131 3.25 -12.11 -17.16
CA THR A 131 3.01 -13.55 -17.28
C THR A 131 1.91 -13.86 -18.31
N VAL A 132 0.84 -13.06 -18.37
CA VAL A 132 -0.20 -13.20 -19.41
C VAL A 132 0.39 -13.00 -20.81
N VAL A 133 1.16 -11.91 -21.00
CA VAL A 133 1.74 -11.58 -22.31
C VAL A 133 2.75 -12.65 -22.75
N LEU A 134 3.71 -12.99 -21.89
CA LEU A 134 4.73 -14.00 -22.17
C LEU A 134 4.10 -15.39 -22.33
N GLY A 135 3.10 -15.71 -21.50
CA GLY A 135 2.38 -16.99 -21.57
C GLY A 135 1.63 -17.15 -22.89
N ALA A 136 0.95 -16.10 -23.35
CA ALA A 136 0.26 -16.13 -24.65
C ALA A 136 1.25 -16.36 -25.81
N LEU A 137 2.39 -15.64 -25.81
CA LEU A 137 3.44 -15.83 -26.81
C LEU A 137 4.02 -17.25 -26.77
N THR A 138 4.30 -17.76 -25.57
CA THR A 138 4.79 -19.13 -25.36
C THR A 138 3.79 -20.15 -25.90
N GLY A 139 2.51 -20.02 -25.54
CA GLY A 139 1.46 -20.94 -25.95
C GLY A 139 1.27 -20.99 -27.47
N ILE A 140 1.26 -19.83 -28.13
CA ILE A 140 1.19 -19.75 -29.61
C ILE A 140 2.40 -20.48 -30.22
N THR A 141 3.61 -20.15 -29.76
CA THR A 141 4.84 -20.73 -30.33
C THR A 141 4.96 -22.24 -30.05
N MET A 142 4.52 -22.71 -28.89
CA MET A 142 4.41 -24.13 -28.54
C MET A 142 3.43 -24.86 -29.47
N SER A 143 2.27 -24.25 -29.75
CA SER A 143 1.26 -24.84 -30.62
C SER A 143 1.75 -24.95 -32.06
N GLU A 144 2.38 -23.89 -32.59
CA GLU A 144 2.98 -23.90 -33.92
C GLU A 144 4.05 -24.99 -34.02
N ARG A 145 5.04 -24.98 -33.12
CA ARG A 145 6.16 -25.93 -33.17
C ARG A 145 5.76 -27.36 -32.84
N GLY A 146 4.84 -27.57 -31.90
CA GLY A 146 4.34 -28.90 -31.54
C GLY A 146 3.62 -29.55 -32.72
N THR A 147 2.87 -28.77 -33.49
CA THR A 147 2.15 -29.24 -34.69
C THR A 147 3.11 -29.44 -35.86
N GLU A 148 3.96 -28.45 -36.17
CA GLU A 148 4.92 -28.50 -37.29
C GLU A 148 5.93 -29.64 -37.13
N SER A 149 6.42 -29.87 -35.91
CA SER A 149 7.43 -30.89 -35.62
C SER A 149 6.83 -32.22 -35.15
N SER A 150 5.49 -32.37 -35.15
CA SER A 150 4.79 -33.59 -34.71
C SER A 150 5.24 -34.12 -33.34
N VAL A 151 5.53 -33.22 -32.40
CA VAL A 151 6.06 -33.58 -31.07
C VAL A 151 4.98 -34.33 -30.30
N ALA A 152 5.23 -35.57 -29.90
CA ALA A 152 4.24 -36.33 -29.14
C ALA A 152 3.88 -35.61 -27.83
N SER A 153 2.58 -35.57 -27.47
CA SER A 153 2.08 -35.05 -26.19
C SER A 153 2.36 -33.57 -25.88
N TRP A 154 2.69 -32.73 -26.88
CA TRP A 154 2.92 -31.29 -26.68
C TRP A 154 1.73 -30.58 -26.00
N GLU A 155 0.52 -31.06 -26.26
CA GLU A 155 -0.73 -30.59 -25.63
C GLU A 155 -0.71 -30.74 -24.10
N SER A 156 -0.08 -31.79 -23.55
CA SER A 156 0.03 -31.96 -22.10
C SER A 156 0.92 -30.88 -21.47
N TRP A 157 1.92 -30.40 -22.20
CA TRP A 157 2.85 -29.36 -21.77
C TRP A 157 2.32 -27.94 -21.96
N ILE A 158 1.25 -27.75 -22.74
CA ILE A 158 0.57 -26.46 -22.83
C ILE A 158 -0.31 -26.19 -21.60
N VAL A 159 -0.78 -27.24 -20.92
CA VAL A 159 -1.68 -27.12 -19.76
C VAL A 159 -1.08 -26.23 -18.66
N PRO A 160 0.18 -26.41 -18.21
CA PRO A 160 0.82 -25.49 -17.27
C PRO A 160 0.87 -24.03 -17.74
N VAL A 161 1.08 -23.79 -19.03
CA VAL A 161 1.13 -22.44 -19.61
C VAL A 161 -0.24 -21.77 -19.52
N VAL A 162 -1.29 -22.47 -19.95
CA VAL A 162 -2.68 -21.99 -19.89
C VAL A 162 -3.11 -21.76 -18.44
N ALA A 163 -2.75 -22.67 -17.53
CA ALA A 163 -3.04 -22.52 -16.10
C ALA A 163 -2.37 -21.26 -15.50
N ALA A 164 -1.10 -21.02 -15.83
CA ALA A 164 -0.39 -19.83 -15.39
C ALA A 164 -1.02 -18.54 -15.94
N ILE A 165 -1.43 -18.52 -17.21
CA ILE A 165 -2.16 -17.38 -17.81
C ILE A 165 -3.47 -17.14 -17.07
N GLY A 166 -4.25 -18.19 -16.81
CA GLY A 166 -5.51 -18.10 -16.09
C GLY A 166 -5.34 -17.53 -14.69
N LEU A 167 -4.38 -18.05 -13.91
CA LEU A 167 -4.07 -17.55 -12.57
C LEU A 167 -3.58 -16.10 -12.60
N ALA A 168 -2.73 -15.74 -13.56
CA ALA A 168 -2.23 -14.39 -13.72
C ALA A 168 -3.36 -13.40 -14.06
N ALA A 169 -4.27 -13.79 -14.97
CA ALA A 169 -5.43 -12.99 -15.33
C ALA A 169 -6.39 -12.79 -14.14
N VAL A 170 -6.68 -13.86 -13.38
CA VAL A 170 -7.49 -13.78 -12.15
C VAL A 170 -6.84 -12.84 -11.15
N LEU A 171 -5.54 -12.99 -10.88
CA LEU A 171 -4.81 -12.14 -9.94
C LEU A 171 -4.76 -10.68 -10.39
N ALA A 172 -4.57 -10.40 -11.68
CA ALA A 172 -4.64 -9.06 -12.24
C ALA A 172 -6.05 -8.46 -12.09
N MET A 173 -7.09 -9.23 -12.41
CA MET A 173 -8.47 -8.80 -12.31
C MET A 173 -8.86 -8.49 -10.86
N LEU A 174 -8.48 -9.34 -9.90
CA LEU A 174 -8.67 -9.10 -8.47
C LEU A 174 -8.01 -7.79 -8.02
N GLN A 175 -6.80 -7.52 -8.48
CA GLN A 175 -6.08 -6.28 -8.16
C GLN A 175 -6.71 -5.05 -8.81
N LEU A 176 -7.17 -5.15 -10.06
CA LEU A 176 -7.90 -4.07 -10.74
C LEU A 176 -9.22 -3.77 -10.03
N PHE A 177 -10.03 -4.78 -9.69
CA PHE A 177 -11.27 -4.57 -8.92
C PHE A 177 -11.01 -3.97 -7.54
N ALA A 178 -9.95 -4.41 -6.84
CA ALA A 178 -9.57 -3.85 -5.55
C ALA A 178 -9.08 -2.38 -5.66
N ARG A 179 -8.50 -1.99 -6.80
CA ARG A 179 -8.15 -0.59 -7.10
C ARG A 179 -9.39 0.23 -7.48
N SER A 180 -10.26 -0.29 -8.35
CA SER A 180 -11.46 0.41 -8.81
C SER A 180 -12.47 0.67 -7.68
N LYS A 181 -12.66 -0.27 -6.74
CA LYS A 181 -13.48 -0.02 -5.54
C LYS A 181 -12.94 1.10 -4.66
N LYS A 182 -11.64 1.41 -4.72
CA LYS A 182 -11.05 2.56 -4.01
C LYS A 182 -11.26 3.87 -4.76
N SER A 183 -11.23 3.87 -6.09
CA SER A 183 -11.59 5.05 -6.88
C SER A 183 -13.09 5.38 -6.83
N GLY A 184 -13.97 4.38 -6.68
CA GLY A 184 -15.41 4.61 -6.50
C GLY A 184 -15.81 5.12 -5.11
N ALA A 185 -14.93 5.00 -4.11
CA ALA A 185 -15.12 5.54 -2.76
C ALA A 185 -14.64 7.00 -2.64
N SER A 186 -14.44 7.71 -3.75
CA SER A 186 -14.02 9.13 -3.77
C SER A 186 -15.19 10.13 -3.81
N LEU A 187 -16.42 9.71 -3.49
CA LEU A 187 -17.60 10.58 -3.46
C LEU A 187 -18.03 11.03 -2.06
N ASP A 188 -17.29 10.70 -1.00
CA ASP A 188 -17.37 11.42 0.28
C ASP A 188 -16.26 12.48 0.36
N GLN A 189 -16.45 13.55 -0.41
CA GLN A 189 -15.61 14.76 -0.43
C GLN A 189 -15.61 15.55 0.90
N SER A 190 -16.29 15.10 1.95
CA SER A 190 -16.34 15.82 3.23
C SER A 190 -15.13 15.60 4.14
N SER A 191 -14.34 14.54 3.95
CA SER A 191 -13.37 14.11 4.98
C SER A 191 -11.91 14.04 4.55
N GLY A 192 -11.58 13.96 3.25
CA GLY A 192 -10.19 13.98 2.74
C GLY A 192 -9.19 12.94 3.31
N LEU A 193 -9.63 12.07 4.22
CA LEU A 193 -8.80 11.17 5.01
C LEU A 193 -8.93 9.73 4.48
N PRO A 194 -7.82 8.97 4.38
CA PRO A 194 -7.88 7.57 4.01
C PRO A 194 -8.66 6.74 5.06
N PRO A 195 -9.29 5.60 4.67
CA PRO A 195 -10.22 4.84 5.53
C PRO A 195 -9.67 4.42 6.90
N ASN A 196 -8.36 4.16 7.02
CA ASN A 196 -7.72 3.87 8.30
C ASN A 196 -7.68 5.08 9.23
N LYS A 197 -7.45 6.29 8.69
CA LYS A 197 -7.49 7.52 9.46
C LYS A 197 -8.92 7.95 9.81
N LEU A 198 -9.91 7.55 9.03
CA LEU A 198 -11.33 7.76 9.37
C LEU A 198 -11.76 6.93 10.58
N ALA A 199 -11.35 5.67 10.65
CA ALA A 199 -11.59 4.83 11.83
C ALA A 199 -10.88 5.39 13.08
N GLU A 200 -9.64 5.86 12.91
CA GLU A 200 -8.87 6.53 13.97
C GLU A 200 -9.53 7.84 14.43
N LEU A 201 -9.99 8.67 13.50
CA LEU A 201 -10.72 9.90 13.80
C LEU A 201 -12.00 9.60 14.58
N LYS A 202 -12.75 8.57 14.18
CA LYS A 202 -13.98 8.17 14.86
C LYS A 202 -13.72 7.72 16.29
N ALA A 203 -12.72 6.87 16.52
CA ALA A 203 -12.35 6.42 17.87
C ALA A 203 -11.93 7.59 18.78
N ARG A 204 -11.14 8.53 18.24
CA ARG A 204 -10.75 9.74 18.97
C ARG A 204 -11.94 10.65 19.28
N ARG A 205 -12.85 10.79 18.32
CA ARG A 205 -14.07 11.60 18.49
C ARG A 205 -14.97 11.01 19.57
N ASP A 206 -15.14 9.69 19.57
CA ASP A 206 -15.95 9.00 20.56
C ASP A 206 -15.33 9.19 21.97
N ALA A 207 -14.01 9.04 22.12
CA ALA A 207 -13.31 9.33 23.38
C ALA A 207 -13.39 10.79 23.83
N VAL A 208 -13.39 11.75 22.89
CA VAL A 208 -13.61 13.17 23.20
C VAL A 208 -15.05 13.43 23.60
N SER A 209 -16.02 12.74 22.99
CA SER A 209 -17.45 12.91 23.31
C SER A 209 -17.80 12.47 24.74
N ASP A 210 -17.01 11.57 25.32
CA ASP A 210 -17.13 11.16 26.72
C ASP A 210 -16.70 12.25 27.72
N LEU A 211 -16.02 13.32 27.26
CA LEU A 211 -15.67 14.46 28.10
C LEU A 211 -16.89 15.35 28.38
N ALA A 212 -16.90 15.94 29.58
CA ALA A 212 -17.86 16.97 29.95
C ALA A 212 -17.82 18.13 28.94
N GLU A 213 -19.00 18.69 28.62
CA GLU A 213 -19.11 19.80 27.66
C GLU A 213 -18.24 21.01 28.06
N THR A 214 -18.13 21.28 29.37
CA THR A 214 -17.28 22.34 29.92
C THR A 214 -15.81 22.15 29.55
N ASP A 215 -15.33 20.91 29.62
CA ASP A 215 -13.94 20.57 29.32
C ASP A 215 -13.69 20.62 27.82
N ARG A 216 -14.63 20.12 27.00
CA ARG A 216 -14.57 20.21 25.54
C ARG A 216 -14.47 21.67 25.07
N LEU A 217 -15.28 22.56 25.64
CA LEU A 217 -15.23 23.99 25.31
C LEU A 217 -13.92 24.64 25.78
N ALA A 218 -13.41 24.28 26.97
CA ALA A 218 -12.15 24.79 27.47
C ALA A 218 -10.96 24.39 26.57
N ILE A 219 -10.91 23.12 26.15
CA ILE A 219 -9.88 22.58 25.23
C ILE A 219 -9.98 23.26 23.87
N LYS A 220 -11.19 23.41 23.32
CA LYS A 220 -11.39 24.12 22.05
C LYS A 220 -10.89 25.56 22.13
N ARG A 221 -11.20 26.27 23.21
CA ARG A 221 -10.74 27.64 23.42
C ARG A 221 -9.22 27.75 23.56
N ASP A 222 -8.58 26.80 24.24
CA ASP A 222 -7.10 26.76 24.35
C ASP A 222 -6.45 26.51 22.98
N LEU A 223 -7.01 25.61 22.16
CA LEU A 223 -6.55 25.38 20.79
C LEU A 223 -6.76 26.61 19.89
N ASP A 224 -7.93 27.24 19.92
CA ASP A 224 -8.23 28.43 19.11
C ASP A 224 -7.31 29.60 19.49
N ALA A 225 -7.04 29.80 20.79
CA ALA A 225 -6.10 30.79 21.27
C ALA A 225 -4.66 30.50 20.80
N ALA A 226 -4.25 29.23 20.82
CA ALA A 226 -2.94 28.82 20.34
C ALA A 226 -2.79 28.99 18.83
N VAL A 227 -3.82 28.66 18.04
CA VAL A 227 -3.84 28.89 16.58
C VAL A 227 -3.75 30.38 16.27
N SER A 228 -4.48 31.23 17.02
CA SER A 228 -4.42 32.68 16.87
C SER A 228 -3.03 33.25 17.15
N ASP A 229 -2.34 32.78 18.20
CA ASP A 229 -0.95 33.18 18.48
C ASP A 229 0.00 32.80 17.33
N LEU A 230 -0.15 31.59 16.78
CA LEU A 230 0.66 31.14 15.65
C LEU A 230 0.41 31.98 14.39
N GLU A 231 -0.83 32.37 14.13
CA GLU A 231 -1.22 33.20 12.98
C GLU A 231 -0.66 34.63 13.12
N GLN A 232 -0.86 35.27 14.28
CA GLN A 232 -0.37 36.63 14.55
C GLN A 232 1.15 36.74 14.41
N ARG A 233 1.87 35.66 14.72
CA ARG A 233 3.33 35.58 14.64
C ARG A 233 3.84 35.15 13.27
N GLY A 234 2.94 34.93 12.30
CA GLY A 234 3.26 34.52 10.93
C GLY A 234 3.84 33.11 10.82
N LEU A 235 3.62 32.25 11.82
CA LEU A 235 4.07 30.86 11.82
C LEU A 235 3.15 29.94 11.01
N VAL A 236 1.90 30.35 10.82
CA VAL A 236 0.90 29.69 9.98
C VAL A 236 0.20 30.74 9.14
N THR A 237 -0.24 30.34 7.93
CA THR A 237 -1.02 31.23 7.07
C THR A 237 -2.44 31.37 7.63
N ALA A 238 -3.15 32.44 7.27
CA ALA A 238 -4.56 32.61 7.63
C ALA A 238 -5.42 31.42 7.14
N ALA A 239 -5.09 30.86 5.97
CA ALA A 239 -5.77 29.67 5.43
C ALA A 239 -5.50 28.40 6.26
N ASP A 240 -4.29 28.23 6.81
CA ASP A 240 -3.96 27.12 7.69
C ASP A 240 -4.61 27.29 9.07
N ALA A 241 -4.64 28.52 9.59
CA ALA A 241 -5.31 28.86 10.84
C ALA A 241 -6.81 28.59 10.77
N GLU A 242 -7.48 29.01 9.69
CA GLU A 242 -8.91 28.78 9.50
C GLU A 242 -9.23 27.28 9.38
N ARG A 243 -8.41 26.53 8.65
CA ARG A 243 -8.54 25.06 8.59
C ARG A 243 -8.33 24.39 9.94
N ALA A 244 -7.38 24.88 10.75
CA ALA A 244 -7.14 24.36 12.09
C ALA A 244 -8.35 24.60 13.02
N ARG A 245 -8.93 25.81 13.02
CA ARG A 245 -10.14 26.16 13.80
C ARG A 245 -11.37 25.37 13.38
N GLY A 246 -11.51 25.10 12.07
CA GLY A 246 -12.60 24.31 11.51
C GLY A 246 -12.48 22.80 11.74
N THR A 247 -11.39 22.33 12.37
CA THR A 247 -11.17 20.90 12.61
C THR A 247 -11.85 20.45 13.90
N GLU A 248 -12.50 19.29 13.86
CA GLU A 248 -13.05 18.62 15.04
C GLU A 248 -11.94 18.25 16.06
N LEU A 249 -12.26 18.34 17.35
CA LEU A 249 -11.35 17.95 18.43
C LEU A 249 -10.90 16.49 18.28
N GLY A 250 -9.59 16.23 18.38
CA GLY A 250 -8.99 14.91 18.15
C GLY A 250 -8.58 14.64 16.70
N GLY A 251 -8.97 15.53 15.76
CA GLY A 251 -8.68 15.44 14.33
C GLY A 251 -7.58 16.38 13.84
N LEU A 252 -7.04 17.27 14.68
CA LEU A 252 -6.13 18.33 14.26
C LEU A 252 -4.86 17.75 13.64
N ALA A 253 -4.23 16.79 14.32
CA ALA A 253 -3.02 16.12 13.81
C ALA A 253 -3.28 15.31 12.52
N LEU A 254 -4.49 14.76 12.37
CA LEU A 254 -4.85 13.91 11.23
C LEU A 254 -5.10 14.73 9.97
N ARG A 255 -5.76 15.89 10.11
CA ARG A 255 -6.17 16.76 8.99
C ARG A 255 -5.10 17.77 8.59
N MET A 256 -4.33 18.31 9.54
CA MET A 256 -3.32 19.32 9.24
C MET A 256 -1.95 18.72 8.87
N GLY A 257 -1.69 17.45 9.23
CA GLY A 257 -0.39 16.81 8.99
C GLY A 257 0.77 17.61 9.61
N SER A 258 1.99 17.43 9.13
CA SER A 258 3.08 18.39 9.37
C SER A 258 3.07 19.41 8.23
N SER A 259 2.29 20.50 8.37
CA SER A 259 2.29 21.59 7.39
C SER A 259 3.68 22.22 7.40
N SER A 260 4.50 21.89 6.40
CA SER A 260 5.79 22.53 6.16
C SER A 260 5.54 23.99 5.82
N ALA A 261 6.08 24.91 6.63
CA ALA A 261 6.01 26.34 6.39
C ALA A 261 6.41 26.63 4.93
N THR A 262 5.45 27.07 4.13
CA THR A 262 5.66 27.52 2.76
C THR A 262 6.66 28.66 2.81
N SER A 263 7.80 28.50 2.14
CA SER A 263 8.77 29.59 1.91
C SER A 263 8.03 30.82 1.40
N PRO A 264 8.27 32.02 1.95
CA PRO A 264 7.76 33.24 1.34
C PRO A 264 8.36 33.35 -0.06
N SER A 265 7.51 33.23 -1.08
CA SER A 265 7.84 33.62 -2.44
C SER A 265 8.26 35.09 -2.41
N ARG A 266 9.54 35.34 -2.68
CA ARG A 266 10.04 36.67 -3.01
C ARG A 266 9.58 37.07 -4.40
#